data_AF-A0A3P7MML0-F1
#
_entry.id   AF-A0A3P7MML0-F1
#
_cell.length_a   1.000
_cell.length_b   1.000
_cell.length_c   1.000
_cell.angle_alpha   90.00
_cell.angle_beta   90.00
_cell.angle_gamma   90.00
#
_symmetry.space_group_name_H-M   'P 1'
#
loop_
_entity.id
_entity.type
_entity.pdbx_description
1 polymer ?
#
loop_
_entity_poly.entity_id
_entity_poly.type
_entity_poly.pdbx_seq_one_letter_code
_entity_poly.pdbx_strand_id
1 'polypeptide(L)'
;MSVAADTPVRINPGAVGFFRVCYHPTMLPPILSALSQHQIPERDRLNLLDDHFALARAGQCPLKTVLDLTRAYTGEDSYSVWSVLAQGLGSVRVLLQEMAYKAGDEVVFSELSPEEVGLNNLYTQLALPVYEKLGFDPKPEDSNNDSLLRPIILGVLGRARHPDVIAKARKAFDAHYASVMETPEGQPQEKLISPDLRTTIYSLCLRNGGAEVFQRLLTVSLHFAFLSLFLFSSP
;
A
#
# COMPACT_ATOMS: atom_id res chain seq x y z
N MET A 1 -36.88 -4.85 21.33
CA MET A 1 -36.95 -4.04 20.09
C MET A 1 -37.09 -5.00 18.93
N SER A 2 -38.22 -4.96 18.21
CA SER A 2 -38.42 -5.74 16.99
C SER A 2 -37.70 -5.02 15.86
N VAL A 3 -36.53 -5.53 15.46
CA VAL A 3 -35.85 -5.07 14.25
C VAL A 3 -36.62 -5.66 13.08
N ALA A 4 -37.16 -4.82 12.19
CA ALA A 4 -37.82 -5.31 10.98
C ALA A 4 -36.83 -6.17 10.19
N ALA A 5 -37.30 -7.26 9.58
CA ALA A 5 -36.48 -8.30 8.94
C ALA A 5 -35.47 -7.76 7.91
N ASP A 6 -35.70 -6.56 7.38
CA ASP A 6 -34.88 -5.90 6.35
C ASP A 6 -34.03 -4.73 6.84
N THR A 7 -33.92 -4.51 8.16
CA THR A 7 -33.05 -3.44 8.69
C THR A 7 -31.60 -3.91 8.67
N PRO A 8 -30.67 -3.20 8.01
CA PRO A 8 -29.25 -3.55 8.05
C PRO A 8 -28.74 -3.55 9.50
N VAL A 9 -28.32 -4.71 9.99
CA VAL A 9 -27.77 -4.84 11.34
C VAL A 9 -26.26 -4.84 11.25
N ARG A 10 -25.64 -3.90 11.96
CA ARG A 10 -24.20 -3.87 12.19
C ARG A 10 -23.88 -4.46 13.56
N ILE A 11 -22.95 -5.40 13.62
CA ILE A 11 -22.45 -6.00 14.86
C ILE A 11 -21.08 -5.38 15.18
N ASN A 12 -20.79 -5.20 16.47
CA ASN A 12 -19.57 -4.57 16.99
C ASN A 12 -19.30 -3.14 16.44
N PRO A 13 -20.26 -2.19 16.55
CA PRO A 13 -20.00 -0.80 16.22
C PRO A 13 -18.88 -0.20 17.06
N GLY A 14 -18.01 0.55 16.40
CA GLY A 14 -16.79 1.08 16.96
C GLY A 14 -15.74 0.01 17.31
N ALA A 15 -15.88 -1.25 16.91
CA ALA A 15 -14.93 -2.33 17.23
C ALA A 15 -14.50 -2.33 18.72
N VAL A 16 -15.49 -2.22 19.62
CA VAL A 16 -15.28 -2.12 21.07
C VAL A 16 -15.11 -3.51 21.69
N GLY A 17 -15.84 -4.49 21.19
CA GLY A 17 -15.72 -5.88 21.62
C GLY A 17 -14.51 -6.57 21.02
N PHE A 18 -13.85 -7.41 21.80
CA PHE A 18 -12.72 -8.24 21.36
C PHE A 18 -13.21 -9.53 20.69
N PHE A 19 -13.90 -9.40 19.56
CA PHE A 19 -14.36 -10.51 18.75
C PHE A 19 -14.48 -10.09 17.28
N ARG A 20 -14.42 -11.08 16.39
CA ARG A 20 -14.60 -10.89 14.95
C ARG A 20 -16.03 -11.20 14.53
N VAL A 21 -16.55 -10.48 13.53
CA VAL A 21 -17.91 -10.71 13.02
C VAL A 21 -17.87 -11.39 11.67
N CYS A 22 -18.40 -12.62 11.60
CA CYS A 22 -18.66 -13.31 10.35
C CYS A 22 -20.11 -13.07 9.93
N TYR A 23 -20.33 -12.18 8.97
CA TYR A 23 -21.66 -11.91 8.42
C TYR A 23 -22.10 -13.04 7.49
N HIS A 24 -23.37 -13.41 7.56
CA HIS A 24 -23.96 -14.32 6.57
C HIS A 24 -23.94 -13.63 5.18
N PRO A 25 -23.73 -14.36 4.06
CA PRO A 25 -23.64 -13.74 2.73
C PRO A 25 -24.84 -12.85 2.36
N THR A 26 -26.04 -13.16 2.82
CA THR A 26 -27.25 -12.35 2.58
C THR A 26 -27.23 -10.98 3.29
N MET A 27 -26.39 -10.81 4.31
CA MET A 27 -26.24 -9.56 5.06
C MET A 27 -25.16 -8.63 4.49
N LEU A 28 -24.30 -9.13 3.60
CA LEU A 28 -23.22 -8.33 3.02
C LEU A 28 -23.68 -7.24 2.04
N PRO A 29 -24.65 -7.46 1.13
CA PRO A 29 -25.05 -6.44 0.16
C PRO A 29 -25.35 -5.05 0.74
N PRO A 30 -26.16 -4.90 1.82
CA PRO A 30 -26.39 -3.58 2.40
C PRO A 30 -25.13 -2.97 3.04
N ILE A 31 -24.23 -3.79 3.60
CA ILE A 31 -22.95 -3.33 4.15
C ILE A 31 -22.06 -2.79 3.02
N LEU A 32 -21.96 -3.51 1.90
CA LEU A 32 -21.19 -3.09 0.72
C LEU A 32 -21.75 -1.78 0.12
N SER A 33 -23.07 -1.64 0.09
CA SER A 33 -23.73 -0.41 -0.35
C SER A 33 -23.37 0.77 0.56
N ALA A 34 -23.45 0.58 1.88
CA ALA A 34 -23.12 1.63 2.85
C ALA A 34 -21.62 2.01 2.84
N LEU A 35 -20.72 1.03 2.63
CA LEU A 35 -19.28 1.26 2.41
C LEU A 35 -19.05 2.15 1.19
N SER A 36 -19.64 1.79 0.05
CA SER A 36 -19.47 2.50 -1.21
C SER A 36 -20.05 3.92 -1.18
N GLN A 37 -21.00 4.18 -0.29
CA GLN A 37 -21.61 5.50 -0.06
C GLN A 37 -20.91 6.29 1.05
N HIS A 38 -19.78 5.80 1.59
CA HIS A 38 -19.05 6.41 2.71
C HIS A 38 -19.91 6.67 3.96
N GLN A 39 -20.91 5.83 4.22
CA GLN A 39 -21.82 5.95 5.37
C GLN A 39 -21.33 5.20 6.61
N ILE A 40 -20.19 4.51 6.51
CA ILE A 40 -19.62 3.73 7.61
C ILE A 40 -18.43 4.51 8.22
N PRO A 41 -18.38 4.69 9.55
CA PRO A 41 -17.26 5.35 10.21
C PRO A 41 -15.91 4.66 9.93
N GLU A 42 -14.80 5.40 10.03
CA GLU A 42 -13.46 4.89 9.73
C GLU A 42 -13.08 3.61 10.50
N ARG A 43 -13.18 3.62 11.83
CA ARG A 43 -12.86 2.45 12.68
C ARG A 43 -13.66 1.20 12.29
N ASP A 44 -14.87 1.46 11.83
CA ASP A 44 -15.85 0.48 11.44
C ASP A 44 -15.56 -0.12 10.06
N ARG A 45 -15.10 0.71 9.12
CA ARG A 45 -14.54 0.30 7.82
C ARG A 45 -13.29 -0.54 7.99
N LEU A 46 -12.39 -0.13 8.88
CA LEU A 46 -11.16 -0.86 9.20
C LEU A 46 -11.47 -2.25 9.76
N ASN A 47 -12.35 -2.35 10.77
CA ASN A 47 -12.69 -3.62 11.38
C ASN A 47 -13.34 -4.60 10.39
N LEU A 48 -14.19 -4.11 9.48
CA LEU A 48 -14.78 -4.95 8.44
C LEU A 48 -13.71 -5.59 7.55
N LEU A 49 -12.68 -4.83 7.13
CA LEU A 49 -11.56 -5.41 6.37
C LEU A 49 -10.80 -6.44 7.18
N ASP A 50 -10.38 -6.08 8.40
CA ASP A 50 -9.54 -6.95 9.23
C ASP A 50 -10.26 -8.27 9.55
N ASP A 51 -11.54 -8.22 9.89
CA ASP A 51 -12.36 -9.41 10.12
C ASP A 51 -12.44 -10.30 8.88
N HIS A 52 -12.73 -9.74 7.70
CA HIS A 52 -12.90 -10.54 6.50
C HIS A 52 -11.59 -11.17 6.01
N PHE A 53 -10.46 -10.46 6.10
CA PHE A 53 -9.15 -11.07 5.81
C PHE A 53 -8.80 -12.18 6.82
N ALA A 54 -9.09 -11.99 8.10
CA ALA A 54 -8.85 -13.01 9.13
C ALA A 54 -9.76 -14.24 8.94
N LEU A 55 -11.05 -14.03 8.67
CA LEU A 55 -12.02 -15.09 8.43
C LEU A 55 -11.67 -15.91 7.19
N ALA A 56 -11.24 -15.26 6.11
CA ALA A 56 -10.79 -15.97 4.91
C ALA A 56 -9.53 -16.80 5.17
N ARG A 57 -8.57 -16.26 5.92
CA ARG A 57 -7.37 -16.99 6.34
C ARG A 57 -7.71 -18.21 7.22
N ALA A 58 -8.76 -18.10 8.03
CA ALA A 58 -9.27 -19.19 8.87
C ALA A 58 -10.19 -20.18 8.12
N GLY A 59 -10.40 -20.01 6.81
CA GLY A 59 -11.30 -20.86 6.01
C GLY A 59 -12.79 -20.68 6.32
N GLN A 60 -13.16 -19.63 7.07
CA GLN A 60 -14.55 -19.33 7.47
C GLN A 60 -15.30 -18.49 6.42
N CYS A 61 -14.57 -17.90 5.47
CA CYS A 61 -15.14 -17.06 4.41
C CYS A 61 -14.35 -17.28 3.10
N PRO A 62 -15.01 -17.39 1.93
CA PRO A 62 -14.29 -17.46 0.66
C PRO A 62 -13.46 -16.20 0.41
N LEU A 63 -12.23 -16.36 -0.09
CA LEU A 63 -11.39 -15.20 -0.48
C LEU A 63 -12.09 -14.30 -1.50
N LYS A 64 -12.91 -14.88 -2.39
CA LYS A 64 -13.76 -14.12 -3.33
C LYS A 64 -14.62 -13.07 -2.62
N THR A 65 -15.24 -13.41 -1.50
CA THR A 65 -16.08 -12.49 -0.71
C THR A 65 -15.25 -11.32 -0.18
N VAL A 66 -14.01 -11.58 0.25
CA VAL A 66 -13.09 -10.53 0.69
C VAL A 66 -12.72 -9.61 -0.47
N LEU A 67 -12.40 -10.16 -1.64
CA LEU A 67 -12.09 -9.35 -2.83
C LEU A 67 -13.28 -8.50 -3.27
N ASP A 68 -14.50 -9.05 -3.25
CA ASP A 68 -15.72 -8.30 -3.53
C ASP A 68 -15.94 -7.17 -2.51
N LEU A 69 -15.67 -7.44 -1.22
CA LEU A 69 -15.68 -6.43 -0.15
C LEU A 69 -14.66 -5.32 -0.41
N THR A 70 -13.42 -5.65 -0.78
CA THR A 70 -12.39 -4.62 -1.01
C THR A 70 -12.77 -3.63 -2.12
N ARG A 71 -13.54 -4.06 -3.13
CA ARG A 71 -13.99 -3.14 -4.21
C ARG A 71 -14.87 -1.98 -3.69
N ALA A 72 -15.59 -2.19 -2.59
CA ALA A 72 -16.41 -1.16 -1.95
C ALA A 72 -15.57 -0.06 -1.26
N TYR A 73 -14.25 -0.23 -1.18
CA TYR A 73 -13.28 0.75 -0.63
C TYR A 73 -12.62 1.59 -1.72
N THR A 74 -13.18 1.63 -2.92
CA THR A 74 -12.70 2.52 -3.99
C THR A 74 -12.76 3.97 -3.51
N GLY A 75 -11.65 4.69 -3.59
CA GLY A 75 -11.57 6.07 -3.09
C GLY A 75 -11.48 6.22 -1.57
N GLU A 76 -11.19 5.14 -0.83
CA GLU A 76 -10.83 5.22 0.58
C GLU A 76 -9.68 6.22 0.79
N ASP A 77 -9.78 7.05 1.83
CA ASP A 77 -8.83 8.15 2.10
C ASP A 77 -8.25 8.10 3.51
N SER A 78 -8.61 7.12 4.32
CA SER A 78 -7.97 6.88 5.62
C SER A 78 -6.70 6.04 5.48
N TYR A 79 -5.59 6.57 6.01
CA TYR A 79 -4.36 5.82 6.21
C TYR A 79 -4.57 4.53 7.02
N SER A 80 -5.39 4.58 8.08
CA SER A 80 -5.57 3.43 8.98
C SER A 80 -6.30 2.28 8.27
N VAL A 81 -7.31 2.61 7.48
CA VAL A 81 -8.05 1.64 6.65
C VAL A 81 -7.15 1.09 5.54
N TRP A 82 -6.40 1.97 4.85
CA TRP A 82 -5.46 1.56 3.80
C TRP A 82 -4.34 0.66 4.30
N SER A 83 -3.87 0.84 5.53
CA SER A 83 -2.84 -0.01 6.14
C SER A 83 -3.30 -1.47 6.20
N VAL A 84 -4.54 -1.72 6.64
CA VAL A 84 -5.14 -3.06 6.67
C VAL A 84 -5.41 -3.57 5.25
N LEU A 85 -5.98 -2.74 4.38
CA LEU A 85 -6.28 -3.10 3.00
C LEU A 85 -5.04 -3.54 2.21
N ALA A 86 -3.97 -2.73 2.27
CA ALA A 86 -2.72 -2.99 1.58
C ALA A 86 -2.02 -4.24 2.13
N GLN A 87 -2.04 -4.46 3.45
CA GLN A 87 -1.47 -5.66 4.06
C GLN A 87 -2.24 -6.93 3.65
N GLY A 88 -3.56 -6.88 3.70
CA GLY A 88 -4.43 -8.00 3.33
C GLY A 88 -4.25 -8.39 1.87
N LEU A 89 -4.33 -7.42 0.95
CA LEU A 89 -4.10 -7.69 -0.47
C LEU A 89 -2.65 -8.05 -0.78
N GLY A 90 -1.68 -7.55 -0.01
CA GLY A 90 -0.28 -7.98 -0.10
C GLY A 90 -0.11 -9.46 0.23
N SER A 91 -0.84 -9.96 1.23
CA SER A 91 -0.87 -11.40 1.54
C SER A 91 -1.46 -12.21 0.37
N VAL A 92 -2.53 -11.70 -0.26
CA VAL A 92 -3.13 -12.33 -1.45
C VAL A 92 -2.12 -12.40 -2.60
N ARG A 93 -1.38 -11.30 -2.85
CA ARG A 93 -0.34 -11.29 -3.88
C ARG A 93 0.68 -12.40 -3.68
N VAL A 94 1.19 -12.57 -2.46
CA VAL A 94 2.17 -13.62 -2.14
C VAL A 94 1.59 -14.99 -2.52
N LEU A 95 0.35 -15.30 -2.13
CA LEU A 95 -0.28 -16.57 -2.49
C LEU A 95 -0.40 -16.77 -4.00
N LEU A 96 -0.78 -15.73 -4.76
CA LEU A 96 -0.86 -15.82 -6.22
C LEU A 96 0.52 -16.07 -6.86
N GLN A 97 1.55 -15.42 -6.34
CA GLN A 97 2.93 -15.57 -6.82
C GLN A 97 3.48 -16.96 -6.51
N GLU A 98 3.24 -17.49 -5.32
CA GLU A 98 3.61 -18.86 -4.95
C GLU A 98 2.88 -19.89 -5.83
N MET A 99 1.60 -19.67 -6.15
CA MET A 99 0.87 -20.57 -7.06
C MET A 99 1.36 -20.51 -8.51
N ALA A 100 1.84 -19.35 -8.96
CA ALA A 100 2.38 -19.17 -10.31
C ALA A 100 3.85 -19.60 -10.44
N TYR A 101 4.55 -19.79 -9.31
CA TYR A 101 5.96 -20.13 -9.31
C TYR A 101 6.19 -21.53 -9.89
N LYS A 102 7.10 -21.62 -10.86
CA LYS A 102 7.51 -22.91 -11.45
C LYS A 102 8.53 -23.56 -10.52
N ALA A 103 8.18 -24.68 -9.89
CA ALA A 103 9.09 -25.43 -9.04
C ALA A 103 10.33 -25.90 -9.82
N GLY A 104 11.51 -25.67 -9.25
CA GLY A 104 12.82 -26.09 -9.79
C GLY A 104 13.98 -25.31 -9.18
N ASP A 105 15.21 -25.69 -9.52
CA ASP A 105 16.44 -25.03 -9.04
C ASP A 105 16.84 -23.80 -9.89
N GLU A 106 16.10 -23.52 -10.96
CA GLU A 106 16.37 -22.39 -11.86
C GLU A 106 15.75 -21.10 -11.33
N VAL A 107 16.55 -20.02 -11.32
CA VAL A 107 16.04 -18.68 -11.01
C VAL A 107 15.27 -18.17 -12.23
N VAL A 108 13.94 -18.28 -12.19
CA VAL A 108 13.05 -17.81 -13.26
C VAL A 108 12.36 -16.51 -12.85
N PHE A 109 12.54 -15.47 -13.66
CA PHE A 109 11.73 -14.25 -13.57
C PHE A 109 10.52 -14.40 -14.49
N SER A 110 9.42 -14.95 -13.96
CA SER A 110 8.21 -15.20 -14.75
C SER A 110 7.51 -13.91 -15.15
N GLU A 111 6.85 -13.95 -16.31
CA GLU A 111 5.81 -12.98 -16.63
C GLU A 111 4.68 -13.05 -15.59
N LEU A 112 3.90 -11.97 -15.48
CA LEU A 112 2.78 -11.92 -14.55
C LEU A 112 1.73 -12.97 -14.93
N SER A 113 1.25 -13.72 -13.94
CA SER A 113 0.10 -14.60 -14.16
C SER A 113 -1.19 -13.78 -14.43
N PRO A 114 -2.23 -14.37 -15.05
CA PRO A 114 -3.53 -13.70 -15.20
C PRO A 114 -4.11 -13.20 -13.87
N GLU A 115 -3.91 -13.93 -12.79
CA GLU A 115 -4.36 -13.58 -11.44
C GLU A 115 -3.58 -12.38 -10.89
N GLU A 116 -2.27 -12.31 -11.13
CA GLU A 116 -1.46 -11.14 -10.76
C GLU A 116 -1.88 -9.88 -11.55
N VAL A 117 -2.20 -10.04 -12.84
CA VAL A 117 -2.76 -8.95 -13.67
C VAL A 117 -4.12 -8.50 -13.11
N GLY A 118 -4.98 -9.45 -12.74
CA GLY A 118 -6.26 -9.15 -12.08
C GLY A 118 -6.09 -8.38 -10.77
N LEU A 119 -5.10 -8.74 -9.95
CA LEU A 119 -4.79 -8.02 -8.72
C LEU A 119 -4.19 -6.63 -8.99
N ASN A 120 -3.36 -6.47 -10.03
CA ASN A 120 -2.87 -5.15 -10.44
C ASN A 120 -4.02 -4.22 -10.86
N ASN A 121 -5.03 -4.75 -11.55
CA ASN A 121 -6.21 -3.99 -11.93
C ASN A 121 -7.01 -3.55 -10.70
N LEU A 122 -7.20 -4.44 -9.73
CA LEU A 122 -7.85 -4.10 -8.46
C LEU A 122 -7.08 -3.04 -7.67
N TYR A 123 -5.75 -3.16 -7.57
CA TYR A 123 -4.90 -2.12 -6.96
C TYR A 123 -5.06 -0.77 -7.64
N THR A 124 -5.03 -0.75 -8.96
CA THR A 124 -5.19 0.50 -9.72
C THR A 124 -6.56 1.09 -9.49
N GLN A 125 -7.63 0.29 -9.56
CA GLN A 125 -9.00 0.74 -9.32
C GLN A 125 -9.16 1.39 -7.94
N LEU A 126 -8.58 0.80 -6.89
CA LEU A 126 -8.71 1.30 -5.52
C LEU A 126 -7.86 2.55 -5.28
N ALA A 127 -6.60 2.53 -5.75
CA ALA A 127 -5.60 3.52 -5.36
C ALA A 127 -5.49 4.73 -6.31
N LEU A 128 -5.90 4.60 -7.58
CA LEU A 128 -5.76 5.68 -8.56
C LEU A 128 -6.53 6.96 -8.18
N PRO A 129 -7.81 6.91 -7.74
CA PRO A 129 -8.53 8.13 -7.34
C PRO A 129 -7.85 8.86 -6.17
N VAL A 130 -7.25 8.09 -5.25
CA VAL A 130 -6.51 8.63 -4.10
C VAL A 130 -5.22 9.29 -4.56
N TYR A 131 -4.50 8.65 -5.48
CA TYR A 131 -3.27 9.19 -6.07
C TYR A 131 -3.51 10.49 -6.84
N GLU A 132 -4.59 10.57 -7.62
CA GLU A 132 -4.95 11.78 -8.38
C GLU A 132 -5.24 12.96 -7.45
N LYS A 133 -5.86 12.73 -6.29
CA LYS A 133 -6.10 13.75 -5.26
C LYS A 133 -4.81 14.13 -4.52
N LEU A 134 -4.07 13.13 -4.04
CA LEU A 134 -2.95 13.28 -3.11
C LEU A 134 -1.66 13.73 -3.80
N GLY A 135 -1.45 13.28 -5.05
CA GLY A 135 -0.24 13.53 -5.82
C GLY A 135 0.96 12.67 -5.39
N PHE A 136 2.05 12.80 -6.15
CA PHE A 136 3.31 12.08 -5.91
C PHE A 136 4.17 12.73 -4.83
N ASP A 137 4.28 14.06 -4.86
CA ASP A 137 5.13 14.82 -3.94
C ASP A 137 4.33 15.30 -2.71
N PRO A 138 4.97 15.44 -1.54
CA PRO A 138 4.37 16.10 -0.38
C PRO A 138 4.04 17.56 -0.69
N LYS A 139 2.95 18.05 -0.11
CA LYS A 139 2.47 19.43 -0.26
C LYS A 139 2.44 20.13 1.10
N PRO A 140 2.66 21.46 1.17
CA PRO A 140 2.59 22.19 2.44
C PRO A 140 1.25 22.05 3.18
N GLU A 141 0.15 21.84 2.46
CA GLU A 141 -1.20 21.67 2.98
C GLU A 141 -1.54 20.22 3.40
N ASP A 142 -0.62 19.28 3.25
CA ASP A 142 -0.86 17.87 3.60
C ASP A 142 -1.16 17.72 5.09
N SER A 143 -2.21 16.96 5.40
CA SER A 143 -2.46 16.50 6.75
C SER A 143 -1.50 15.35 7.13
N ASN A 144 -1.43 15.03 8.43
CA ASN A 144 -0.67 13.84 8.87
C ASN A 144 -1.19 12.55 8.21
N ASN A 145 -2.50 12.46 7.97
CA ASN A 145 -3.09 11.34 7.24
C ASN A 145 -2.55 11.26 5.80
N ASP A 146 -2.48 12.40 5.10
CA ASP A 146 -2.00 12.48 3.72
C ASP A 146 -0.53 12.06 3.60
N SER A 147 0.31 12.56 4.51
CA SER A 147 1.74 12.20 4.59
C SER A 147 1.94 10.70 4.80
N LEU A 148 1.14 10.06 5.65
CA LEU A 148 1.21 8.62 5.93
C LEU A 148 0.57 7.76 4.84
N LEU A 149 -0.50 8.24 4.20
CA LEU A 149 -1.23 7.53 3.15
C LEU A 149 -0.43 7.48 1.84
N ARG A 150 0.25 8.58 1.48
CA ARG A 150 1.01 8.70 0.23
C ARG A 150 1.98 7.54 -0.03
N PRO A 151 2.89 7.17 0.88
CA PRO A 151 3.81 6.06 0.63
C PRO A 151 3.08 4.71 0.44
N ILE A 152 1.91 4.50 1.07
CA ILE A 152 1.10 3.30 0.83
C ILE A 152 0.55 3.31 -0.60
N ILE A 153 -0.08 4.40 -1.02
CA ILE A 153 -0.69 4.54 -2.35
C ILE A 153 0.36 4.38 -3.46
N LEU A 154 1.50 5.07 -3.33
CA LEU A 154 2.61 4.92 -4.26
C LEU A 154 3.14 3.48 -4.28
N GLY A 155 3.24 2.84 -3.12
CA GLY A 155 3.67 1.44 -2.99
C GLY A 155 2.69 0.44 -3.60
N VAL A 156 1.39 0.71 -3.56
CA VAL A 156 0.33 -0.11 -4.17
C VAL A 156 0.33 0.07 -5.69
N LEU A 157 0.32 1.31 -6.18
CA LEU A 157 0.36 1.60 -7.62
C LEU A 157 1.67 1.15 -8.27
N GLY A 158 2.80 1.28 -7.57
CA GLY A 158 4.07 0.77 -8.06
C GLY A 158 4.14 -0.77 -8.09
N ARG A 159 3.45 -1.47 -7.18
CA ARG A 159 3.24 -2.94 -7.28
C ARG A 159 2.34 -3.30 -8.47
N ALA A 160 1.35 -2.45 -8.76
CA ALA A 160 0.47 -2.58 -9.92
C ALA A 160 1.16 -2.21 -11.25
N ARG A 161 2.44 -1.80 -11.20
CA ARG A 161 3.23 -1.33 -12.36
C ARG A 161 2.64 -0.09 -13.05
N HIS A 162 2.03 0.82 -12.27
CA HIS A 162 1.49 2.06 -12.80
C HIS A 162 2.63 2.94 -13.39
N PRO A 163 2.56 3.30 -14.70
CA PRO A 163 3.71 3.85 -15.42
C PRO A 163 4.15 5.22 -14.90
N ASP A 164 3.21 6.10 -14.59
CA ASP A 164 3.51 7.45 -14.07
C ASP A 164 4.21 7.40 -12.70
N VAL A 165 3.79 6.49 -11.82
CA VAL A 165 4.38 6.33 -10.48
C VAL A 165 5.80 5.79 -10.58
N ILE A 166 6.03 4.81 -11.45
CA ILE A 166 7.39 4.27 -11.70
C ILE A 166 8.30 5.34 -12.29
N ALA A 167 7.83 6.08 -13.29
CA ALA A 167 8.61 7.12 -13.94
C ALA A 167 9.00 8.25 -12.97
N LYS A 168 8.04 8.72 -12.16
CA LYS A 168 8.29 9.73 -11.13
C LYS A 168 9.22 9.22 -10.03
N ALA A 169 9.04 7.99 -9.56
CA ALA A 169 9.94 7.38 -8.58
C ALA A 169 11.38 7.29 -9.11
N ARG A 170 11.56 6.86 -10.37
CA ARG A 170 12.89 6.81 -11.02
C ARG A 170 13.52 8.19 -11.11
N LYS A 171 12.78 9.19 -11.59
CA LYS A 171 13.25 10.58 -11.69
C LYS A 171 13.65 11.15 -10.32
N ALA A 172 12.82 10.93 -9.30
CA ALA A 172 13.09 11.38 -7.94
C ALA A 172 14.34 10.70 -7.35
N PHE A 173 14.50 9.39 -7.59
CA PHE A 173 15.70 8.66 -7.18
C PHE A 173 16.95 9.17 -7.89
N ASP A 174 16.88 9.46 -9.19
CA ASP A 174 18.01 9.97 -9.95
C ASP A 174 18.46 11.35 -9.46
N ALA A 175 17.51 12.26 -9.21
CA ALA A 175 17.80 13.58 -8.65
C ALA A 175 18.37 13.48 -7.23
N HIS A 176 17.82 12.59 -6.39
CA HIS A 176 18.30 12.37 -5.03
C HIS A 176 19.73 11.82 -5.02
N TYR A 177 20.00 10.80 -5.83
CA TYR A 177 21.33 10.22 -5.93
C TYR A 177 22.37 11.26 -6.35
N ALA A 178 22.10 12.04 -7.40
CA ALA A 178 23.00 13.09 -7.85
C ALA A 178 23.28 14.12 -6.74
N SER A 179 22.24 14.57 -6.05
CA SER A 179 22.35 15.54 -4.94
C SER A 179 23.16 14.99 -3.76
N VAL A 180 22.98 13.72 -3.37
CA VAL A 180 23.74 13.10 -2.26
C VAL A 180 25.21 12.88 -2.61
N MET A 181 25.53 12.67 -3.90
CA MET A 181 26.92 12.51 -4.34
C MET A 181 27.67 13.85 -4.53
N GLU A 182 26.94 14.98 -4.64
CA GLU A 182 27.52 16.33 -4.59
C GLU A 182 28.01 16.64 -3.15
N THR A 183 29.05 17.49 -3.03
CA THR A 183 29.66 17.83 -1.73
C THR A 183 28.65 18.44 -0.74
N PRO A 184 28.76 18.16 0.57
CA PRO A 184 27.74 18.52 1.57
C PRO A 184 27.36 20.02 1.64
N GLU A 185 28.27 20.91 1.23
CA GLU A 185 28.15 22.36 1.38
C GLU A 185 27.12 23.03 0.44
N GLY A 186 26.42 22.25 -0.41
CA GLY A 186 25.48 22.80 -1.39
C GLY A 186 24.25 21.93 -1.71
N GLN A 187 23.94 20.91 -0.89
CA GLN A 187 22.84 19.98 -1.19
C GLN A 187 21.49 20.71 -1.29
N PRO A 188 20.89 20.83 -2.48
CA PRO A 188 19.60 21.49 -2.62
C PRO A 188 18.54 20.56 -2.00
N GLN A 189 17.96 20.97 -0.88
CA GLN A 189 16.96 20.18 -0.15
C GLN A 189 15.78 19.78 -1.05
N GLU A 190 15.44 20.62 -2.02
CA GLU A 190 14.38 20.38 -3.03
C GLU A 190 14.65 19.16 -3.93
N LYS A 191 15.91 18.76 -4.10
CA LYS A 191 16.29 17.57 -4.88
C LYS A 191 16.32 16.29 -4.04
N LEU A 192 16.18 16.40 -2.71
CA LEU A 192 16.21 15.24 -1.83
C LEU A 192 14.81 14.64 -1.69
N ILE A 193 14.74 13.31 -1.75
CA ILE A 193 13.50 12.61 -1.43
C ILE A 193 13.17 12.84 0.05
N SER A 194 11.93 13.25 0.30
CA SER A 194 11.36 13.37 1.64
C SER A 194 11.56 12.07 2.45
N PRO A 195 11.99 12.14 3.72
CA PRO A 195 12.19 10.95 4.56
C PRO A 195 11.03 9.94 4.51
N ASP A 196 9.79 10.43 4.53
CA ASP A 196 8.58 9.59 4.51
C ASP A 196 8.43 8.78 3.21
N LEU A 197 9.01 9.25 2.11
CA LEU A 197 8.92 8.61 0.79
C LEU A 197 10.16 7.78 0.42
N ARG A 198 11.28 7.91 1.14
CA ARG A 198 12.55 7.24 0.78
C ARG A 198 12.39 5.74 0.65
N THR A 199 11.85 5.08 1.68
CA THR A 199 11.67 3.63 1.68
C THR A 199 10.84 3.16 0.49
N THR A 200 9.74 3.87 0.19
CA THR A 200 8.86 3.53 -0.93
C THR A 200 9.57 3.74 -2.26
N ILE A 201 10.17 4.91 -2.50
CA ILE A 201 10.84 5.22 -3.78
C ILE A 201 12.03 4.30 -4.02
N TYR A 202 12.85 4.02 -3.01
CA TYR A 202 13.98 3.08 -3.12
C TYR A 202 13.49 1.68 -3.47
N SER A 203 12.45 1.19 -2.79
CA SER A 203 11.87 -0.12 -3.07
C SER A 203 11.31 -0.22 -4.48
N LEU A 204 10.64 0.85 -4.97
CA LEU A 204 10.11 0.90 -6.33
C LEU A 204 11.22 0.91 -7.38
N CYS A 205 12.28 1.70 -7.17
CA CYS A 205 13.40 1.75 -8.09
C CYS A 205 14.16 0.43 -8.10
N LEU A 206 14.43 -0.16 -6.95
CA LEU A 206 15.15 -1.44 -6.86
C LEU A 206 14.39 -2.55 -7.59
N ARG A 207 13.06 -2.60 -7.45
CA ARG A 207 12.23 -3.60 -8.14
C ARG A 207 12.26 -3.49 -9.67
N ASN A 208 12.54 -2.30 -10.21
CA ASN A 208 12.47 -2.02 -11.65
C ASN A 208 13.82 -1.64 -12.29
N GLY A 209 14.90 -1.56 -11.50
CA GLY A 209 16.14 -0.88 -11.88
C GLY A 209 17.37 -1.75 -12.05
N GLY A 210 17.29 -3.03 -11.71
CA GLY A 210 18.38 -4.00 -11.89
C GLY A 210 19.65 -3.67 -11.08
N ALA A 211 20.79 -4.17 -11.57
CA ALA A 211 22.07 -4.11 -10.87
C ALA A 211 22.59 -2.68 -10.67
N GLU A 212 22.38 -1.78 -11.64
CA GLU A 212 22.84 -0.40 -11.55
C GLU A 212 22.18 0.35 -10.38
N VAL A 213 20.85 0.27 -10.28
CA VAL A 213 20.10 0.91 -9.18
C VAL A 213 20.47 0.30 -7.84
N PHE A 214 20.69 -1.02 -7.78
CA PHE A 214 21.18 -1.68 -6.58
C PHE A 214 22.54 -1.13 -6.11
N GLN A 215 23.51 -1.00 -7.03
CA GLN A 215 24.82 -0.43 -6.70
C GLN A 215 24.72 1.02 -6.23
N ARG A 216 23.89 1.83 -6.88
CA ARG A 216 23.66 3.23 -6.49
C ARG A 216 23.05 3.36 -5.09
N LEU A 217 22.09 2.49 -4.73
CA LEU A 217 21.53 2.43 -3.39
C LEU A 217 22.57 2.03 -2.33
N LEU A 218 23.45 1.08 -2.65
CA LEU A 218 24.58 0.71 -1.77
C LEU A 218 25.55 1.88 -1.57
N THR A 219 25.87 2.64 -2.62
CA THR A 219 26.72 3.83 -2.48
C THR A 219 26.10 4.87 -1.56
N VAL A 220 24.80 5.16 -1.73
CA VAL A 220 24.08 6.12 -0.89
C VAL A 220 24.06 5.68 0.57
N SER A 221 23.79 4.39 0.85
CA SER A 221 23.76 3.89 2.23
C SER A 221 25.12 3.97 2.93
N LEU A 222 26.20 3.63 2.22
CA LEU A 222 27.56 3.74 2.73
C LEU A 222 27.98 5.19 2.97
N HIS A 223 27.61 6.11 2.07
CA HIS A 223 27.91 7.54 2.22
C HIS A 223 27.34 8.12 3.52
N PHE A 224 26.09 7.78 3.86
CA PHE A 224 25.50 8.19 5.14
C PHE A 224 26.19 7.55 6.35
N ALA A 225 26.62 6.29 6.25
CA ALA A 225 27.35 5.62 7.32
C ALA A 225 28.71 6.30 7.58
N PHE A 226 29.47 6.64 6.54
CA PHE A 226 30.73 7.36 6.68
C PHE A 226 30.55 8.74 7.31
N LEU A 227 29.58 9.55 6.85
CA LEU A 227 29.30 10.86 7.44
C LEU A 227 28.93 10.77 8.93
N SER A 228 28.15 9.76 9.33
CA SER A 228 27.80 9.56 10.74
C SER A 228 29.02 9.24 11.61
N LEU A 229 29.98 8.44 11.10
CA LEU A 229 31.21 8.13 11.82
C LEU A 229 32.10 9.36 12.02
N PHE A 230 32.15 10.28 11.06
CA PHE A 230 32.93 11.52 11.18
C PHE A 230 32.25 12.59 12.06
N LEU A 231 30.92 12.67 12.07
CA LEU A 231 30.19 13.64 12.90
C LEU A 231 30.18 13.29 14.39
N PHE A 232 30.32 12.01 14.76
CA PHE A 232 30.43 11.56 16.16
C PHE A 232 31.88 11.42 16.66
N SER A 233 32.89 11.77 15.84
CA SER A 233 34.31 11.61 16.17
C SER A 233 35.06 12.92 16.49
N SER A 234 34.35 14.03 16.72
CA SER A 234 34.97 15.27 17.21
C SER A 234 34.74 15.41 18.73
N PRO A 235 35.79 15.70 19.54
CA PRO A 235 35.74 15.77 21.00
C PRO A 235 34.98 16.99 21.54
#